data_AF-A0A0G1KVV2-F1
#
_entry.id   AF-A0A0G1KVV2-F1
#
_cell.length_a   1.000
_cell.length_b   1.000
_cell.length_c   1.000
_cell.angle_alpha   90.00
_cell.angle_beta   90.00
_cell.angle_gamma   90.00
#
_symmetry.space_group_name_H-M   'P 1'
#
loop_
_entity.id
_entity.type
_entity.pdbx_description
1 polymer ?
#
loop_
_entity_poly.entity_id
_entity_poly.type
_entity_poly.pdbx_seq_one_letter_code
_entity_poly.pdbx_strand_id
1 'polypeptide(L)'
;MFYRKKGKRRSKALNLRWHTKKRIFERYGIILNRNLLNEIKKKIKTGNADFLKRHSLRVKEIEVLVEAKNVRLLYDANRHEVITCLPPRRFSRNKPRV
;
A
#
# COMPACT_ATOMS: atom_id res chain seq x y z
N MET A 1 20.06 -4.06 41.27
CA MET A 1 19.57 -4.84 40.11
C MET A 1 18.54 -3.99 39.36
N PHE A 2 18.91 -3.35 38.24
CA PHE A 2 18.01 -2.45 37.51
C PHE A 2 17.07 -3.25 36.59
N TYR A 3 15.78 -3.28 36.90
CA TYR A 3 14.76 -3.94 36.07
C TYR A 3 14.50 -3.11 34.80
N ARG A 4 15.13 -3.49 33.68
CA ARG A 4 14.93 -2.85 32.38
C ARG A 4 13.51 -3.17 31.86
N LYS A 5 12.60 -2.22 32.00
CA LYS A 5 11.22 -2.31 31.48
C LYS A 5 11.24 -2.65 29.98
N LYS A 6 10.76 -3.83 29.59
CA LYS A 6 10.63 -4.23 28.17
C LYS A 6 9.68 -3.26 27.46
N GLY A 7 10.18 -2.56 26.43
CA GLY A 7 9.37 -1.65 25.62
C GLY A 7 8.19 -2.37 24.93
N LYS A 8 7.05 -1.70 24.84
CA LYS A 8 5.81 -2.25 24.25
C LYS A 8 6.03 -2.55 22.75
N ARG A 9 5.84 -3.81 22.34
CA ARG A 9 5.94 -4.22 20.92
C ARG A 9 4.88 -3.50 20.09
N ARG A 10 5.27 -2.96 18.93
CA ARG A 10 4.35 -2.35 17.95
C ARG A 10 3.35 -3.40 17.45
N SER A 11 2.09 -2.98 17.27
CA SER A 11 1.07 -3.87 16.71
C SER A 11 1.37 -4.19 15.24
N LYS A 12 0.87 -5.34 14.76
CA LYS A 12 1.04 -5.75 13.34
C LYS A 12 0.49 -4.70 12.38
N ALA A 13 -0.64 -4.07 12.71
CA ALA A 13 -1.23 -2.99 11.94
C ALA A 13 -0.30 -1.77 11.85
N LEU A 14 0.36 -1.40 12.96
CA LEU A 14 1.29 -0.28 12.98
C LEU A 14 2.56 -0.57 12.16
N ASN A 15 3.07 -1.81 12.23
CA ASN A 15 4.19 -2.26 11.39
C ASN A 15 3.83 -2.24 9.90
N LEU A 16 2.63 -2.71 9.53
CA LEU A 16 2.15 -2.64 8.14
C LEU A 16 2.03 -1.20 7.65
N ARG A 17 1.47 -0.29 8.46
CA ARG A 17 1.39 1.13 8.11
C ARG A 17 2.79 1.72 7.88
N TRP A 18 3.73 1.45 8.78
CA TRP A 18 5.12 1.89 8.62
C TRP A 18 5.77 1.34 7.36
N HIS A 19 5.56 0.05 7.07
CA HIS A 19 6.06 -0.58 5.87
C HIS A 19 5.48 0.05 4.60
N THR A 20 4.16 0.25 4.53
CA THR A 20 3.49 0.89 3.41
C THR A 20 3.99 2.32 3.20
N LYS A 21 4.11 3.13 4.26
CA LYS A 21 4.67 4.49 4.19
C LYS A 21 6.09 4.51 3.64
N LYS A 22 6.92 3.56 4.06
CA LYS A 22 8.29 3.45 3.55
C LYS A 22 8.29 3.08 2.05
N ARG A 23 7.54 2.05 1.66
CA ARG A 23 7.52 1.56 0.28
C ARG A 23 6.91 2.55 -0.72
N ILE A 24 5.90 3.30 -0.33
CA ILE A 24 5.27 4.28 -1.24
C ILE A 24 6.22 5.46 -1.50
N PHE A 25 6.94 5.90 -0.48
CA PHE A 25 7.97 6.93 -0.63
C PHE A 25 9.09 6.45 -1.55
N GLU A 26 9.65 5.25 -1.28
CA GLU A 26 10.73 4.67 -2.10
C GLU A 26 10.35 4.49 -3.58
N ARG A 27 9.08 4.20 -3.89
CA ARG A 27 8.66 3.82 -5.24
C ARG A 27 7.98 4.92 -6.04
N TYR A 28 7.28 5.83 -5.36
CA TYR A 28 6.49 6.88 -5.99
C TYR A 28 6.89 8.29 -5.53
N GLY A 29 7.75 8.41 -4.52
CA GLY A 29 8.14 9.69 -3.91
C GLY A 29 7.01 10.36 -3.14
N ILE A 30 5.98 9.61 -2.74
CA ILE A 30 4.78 10.15 -2.06
C ILE A 30 4.97 10.06 -0.55
N ILE A 31 4.70 11.16 0.16
CA ILE A 31 4.72 11.20 1.63
C ILE A 31 3.33 10.80 2.15
N LEU A 32 3.21 9.53 2.56
CA LEU A 32 1.93 9.00 3.02
C LEU A 32 1.60 9.44 4.46
N ASN A 33 0.87 10.55 4.57
CA ASN A 33 0.31 11.03 5.83
C ASN A 33 -0.96 10.23 6.23
N ARG A 34 -1.48 10.47 7.44
CA ARG A 34 -2.67 9.75 7.96
C ARG A 34 -3.92 10.06 7.14
N ASN A 35 -4.08 11.31 6.70
CA ASN A 35 -5.25 11.76 5.96
C ASN A 35 -5.29 11.13 4.55
N LEU A 36 -4.16 11.14 3.85
CA LEU A 36 -3.97 10.53 2.54
C LEU A 36 -4.19 9.01 2.59
N LEU A 37 -3.70 8.33 3.63
CA LEU A 37 -3.97 6.91 3.82
C LEU A 37 -5.47 6.63 4.03
N ASN A 38 -6.16 7.48 4.80
CA ASN A 38 -7.60 7.36 4.99
C ASN A 38 -8.37 7.67 3.69
N GLU A 39 -7.93 8.64 2.92
CA GLU A 39 -8.49 8.98 1.61
C GLU A 39 -8.34 7.82 0.63
N ILE A 40 -7.15 7.20 0.55
CA ILE A 40 -6.92 5.98 -0.22
C ILE A 40 -7.91 4.90 0.22
N LYS A 41 -8.03 4.62 1.52
CA LYS A 41 -8.99 3.62 2.01
C LYS A 41 -10.43 3.96 1.65
N LYS A 42 -10.81 5.24 1.68
CA LYS A 42 -12.13 5.71 1.27
C LYS A 42 -12.35 5.43 -0.22
N LYS A 43 -11.41 5.83 -1.09
CA LYS A 43 -11.45 5.59 -2.54
C LYS A 43 -11.62 4.10 -2.86
N ILE A 44 -10.89 3.22 -2.16
CA ILE A 44 -11.01 1.77 -2.32
C ILE A 44 -12.41 1.27 -1.93
N LYS A 45 -12.95 1.76 -0.81
CA LYS A 45 -14.27 1.35 -0.31
C LYS A 45 -15.41 1.87 -1.20
N THR A 46 -15.28 3.06 -1.76
CA THR A 46 -16.30 3.68 -2.62
C THR A 46 -16.21 3.23 -4.07
N GLY A 47 -15.27 2.35 -4.43
CA GLY A 47 -15.09 1.88 -5.81
C GLY A 47 -14.33 2.85 -6.73
N ASN A 48 -13.76 3.93 -6.19
CA ASN A 48 -12.92 4.88 -6.93
C ASN A 48 -11.45 4.42 -7.02
N ALA A 49 -11.25 3.11 -7.14
CA ALA A 49 -9.95 2.47 -7.28
C ALA A 49 -10.08 1.33 -8.29
N ASP A 50 -9.13 1.21 -9.19
CA ASP A 50 -9.16 0.20 -10.24
C ASP A 50 -8.68 -1.13 -9.67
N PHE A 51 -9.52 -2.15 -9.79
CA PHE A 51 -9.12 -3.51 -9.42
C PHE A 51 -8.27 -4.12 -10.53
N LEU A 52 -7.03 -4.51 -10.21
CA LEU A 52 -6.11 -5.09 -11.17
C LEU A 52 -6.09 -6.62 -11.13
N LYS A 53 -5.89 -7.20 -9.94
CA LYS A 53 -5.68 -8.64 -9.79
C LYS A 53 -6.06 -9.12 -8.39
N ARG A 54 -6.62 -10.33 -8.30
CA ARG A 54 -6.78 -11.03 -7.02
C ARG A 54 -5.52 -11.84 -6.71
N HIS A 55 -4.96 -11.68 -5.50
CA HIS A 55 -3.84 -12.51 -5.02
C HIS A 55 -4.30 -13.64 -4.11
N SER A 56 -5.37 -13.41 -3.34
CA SER A 56 -6.00 -14.45 -2.51
C SER A 56 -7.47 -14.09 -2.25
N LEU A 57 -8.16 -14.89 -1.44
CA LEU A 57 -9.55 -14.60 -1.07
C LEU A 57 -9.73 -13.19 -0.47
N ARG A 58 -8.75 -12.73 0.33
CA ARG A 58 -8.78 -11.44 1.03
C ARG A 58 -7.87 -10.36 0.43
N VAL A 59 -6.78 -10.73 -0.25
CA VAL A 59 -5.79 -9.76 -0.75
C VAL A 59 -6.06 -9.45 -2.22
N LYS A 60 -6.26 -8.15 -2.48
CA LYS A 60 -6.50 -7.61 -3.82
C LYS A 60 -5.39 -6.64 -4.19
N GLU A 61 -4.96 -6.70 -5.43
CA GLU A 61 -4.14 -5.68 -6.06
C GLU A 61 -5.04 -4.67 -6.74
N ILE A 62 -4.79 -3.41 -6.45
CA ILE A 62 -5.58 -2.29 -6.90
C ILE A 62 -4.67 -1.14 -7.30
N GLU A 63 -5.18 -0.25 -8.14
CA GLU A 63 -4.54 0.99 -8.54
C GLU A 63 -5.40 2.17 -8.11
N VAL A 64 -4.78 3.20 -7.56
CA VAL A 64 -5.50 4.38 -7.08
C VAL A 64 -4.74 5.64 -7.44
N LEU A 65 -5.47 6.67 -7.87
CA LEU A 65 -4.90 7.98 -8.18
C LEU A 65 -4.63 8.76 -6.88
N VAL A 66 -3.36 9.06 -6.63
CA VAL A 66 -2.86 9.80 -5.47
C VAL A 66 -1.88 10.84 -5.96
N GLU A 67 -2.11 12.13 -5.67
CA GLU A 67 -1.21 13.22 -6.09
C GLU A 67 -0.83 13.17 -7.58
N ALA A 68 -1.84 12.94 -8.44
CA ALA A 68 -1.69 12.76 -9.89
C ALA A 68 -0.82 11.55 -10.34
N LYS A 69 -0.52 10.61 -9.43
CA LYS A 69 0.19 9.37 -9.73
C LYS A 69 -0.72 8.17 -9.53
N ASN A 70 -0.67 7.23 -10.47
CA ASN A 70 -1.31 5.93 -10.33
C ASN A 70 -0.46 5.04 -9.44
N VAL A 71 -0.95 4.77 -8.24
CA VAL A 71 -0.23 3.98 -7.23
C VAL A 71 -0.84 2.60 -7.14
N ARG A 72 -0.01 1.58 -7.39
CA ARG A 72 -0.40 0.18 -7.22
C ARG A 72 -0.21 -0.28 -5.78
N LEU A 73 -1.24 -0.85 -5.20
CA LEU A 73 -1.32 -1.23 -3.78
C LEU A 73 -1.82 -2.66 -3.62
N LEU A 74 -1.36 -3.33 -2.56
CA LEU A 74 -2.01 -4.53 -2.04
C LEU A 74 -2.92 -4.16 -0.87
N TYR A 75 -4.18 -4.53 -0.97
CA TYR A 75 -5.21 -4.24 0.01
C TYR A 75 -5.74 -5.55 0.62
N ASP A 76 -5.78 -5.61 1.96
CA ASP A 76 -6.44 -6.69 2.70
C ASP A 76 -7.90 -6.28 2.96
N ALA A 77 -8.84 -6.93 2.28
CA ALA A 77 -10.26 -6.64 2.40
C ALA A 77 -10.84 -6.97 3.79
N ASN A 78 -10.30 -7.97 4.49
CA ASN A 78 -10.79 -8.35 5.81
C ASN A 78 -10.31 -7.36 6.89
N ARG A 79 -9.06 -6.91 6.80
CA ARG A 79 -8.49 -5.94 7.75
C ARG A 79 -8.79 -4.48 7.41
N HIS A 80 -9.28 -4.21 6.21
CA HIS A 80 -9.42 -2.87 5.63
C HIS A 80 -8.11 -2.05 5.69
N GLU A 81 -6.98 -2.71 5.46
CA GLU A 81 -5.64 -2.12 5.57
C GLU A 81 -4.84 -2.31 4.27
N VAL A 82 -4.04 -1.30 3.95
CA VAL A 82 -3.05 -1.38 2.86
C VAL A 82 -1.83 -2.13 3.40
N ILE A 83 -1.52 -3.28 2.79
CA ILE A 83 -0.42 -4.15 3.21
C ILE A 83 0.92 -3.57 2.76
N THR A 84 1.01 -3.19 1.48
CA THR A 84 2.23 -2.65 0.87
C THR A 84 1.89 -1.98 -0.47
N CYS A 85 2.82 -1.20 -0.98
CA CYS A 85 2.76 -0.71 -2.36
C CYS A 85 3.44 -1.71 -3.28
N LEU A 86 3.09 -1.74 -4.55
CA LEU A 86 3.76 -2.46 -5.63
C LEU A 86 4.56 -1.46 -6.50
N PRO A 87 5.62 -1.89 -7.20
CA PRO A 87 6.30 -0.98 -8.13
C PRO A 87 5.33 -0.52 -9.23
N PRO A 88 5.55 0.68 -9.79
CA PRO A 88 4.78 1.11 -10.96
C PRO A 88 4.90 0.04 -12.04
N ARG A 89 3.83 -0.15 -12.82
CA ARG A 89 3.93 -1.01 -14.01
C ARG A 89 5.07 -0.43 -14.84
N ARG A 90 6.17 -1.17 -14.96
CA ARG A 90 7.15 -0.85 -16.00
C ARG A 90 6.36 -0.95 -17.29
N PHE A 91 6.35 0.11 -18.09
CA PHE A 91 6.03 -0.03 -19.50
C PHE A 91 6.92 -1.18 -19.97
N SER A 92 6.29 -2.30 -20.33
CA SER A 92 6.98 -3.34 -21.07
C SER A 92 7.58 -2.59 -22.24
N ARG A 93 8.91 -2.39 -22.24
CA ARG A 93 9.60 -2.07 -23.47
C ARG A 93 9.27 -3.27 -24.34
N ASN A 94 8.30 -3.12 -25.23
CA ASN A 94 8.03 -4.10 -26.26
C ASN A 94 9.40 -4.38 -26.85
N LYS A 95 9.97 -5.57 -26.57
CA LYS A 95 11.02 -6.07 -27.44
C LYS A 95 10.30 -6.22 -28.78
N PRO A 96 10.67 -5.46 -29.82
CA PRO A 96 10.17 -5.78 -31.15
C PRO A 96 10.47 -7.27 -31.35
N ARG A 97 9.43 -8.05 -31.66
CA ARG A 97 9.66 -9.39 -32.19
C ARG A 97 10.37 -9.16 -33.52
N VAL A 98 11.67 -9.39 -33.52
CA VAL A 98 12.48 -9.50 -34.74
C VAL A 98 12.15 -10.83 -35.39
#